data_AF-A0A7C5IQ75-F1
#
_entry.id   AF-A0A7C5IQ75-F1
#
_cell.length_a   1.000
_cell.length_b   1.000
_cell.length_c   1.000
_cell.angle_alpha   90.00
_cell.angle_beta   90.00
_cell.angle_gamma   90.00
#
_symmetry.space_group_name_H-M   'P 1'
#
loop_
_entity.id
_entity.type
_entity.pdbx_description
1 polymer ?
#
loop_
_entity_poly.entity_id
_entity_poly.type
_entity_poly.pdbx_seq_one_letter_code
_entity_poly.pdbx_strand_id
1 'polypeptide(L)' 'MNLIEKIEEAVSHIRSKSNVQPQIGMILGSGLGAIADTIENAVRIDYAEIPHFPTSTV' A
#
# COMPACT_ATOMS: atom_id res chain seq x y z
N MET A 1 -13.07 -2.32 -17.87
CA MET A 1 -12.14 -2.85 -16.87
C MET A 1 -12.91 -3.25 -15.62
N ASN A 2 -12.81 -4.50 -15.19
CA ASN A 2 -13.52 -5.04 -14.02
C ASN A 2 -12.70 -4.87 -12.72
N LEU A 3 -13.26 -5.25 -11.57
CA LEU A 3 -12.61 -5.08 -10.28
C LEU A 3 -11.31 -5.89 -10.16
N ILE A 4 -11.28 -7.12 -10.66
CA ILE A 4 -10.10 -7.99 -10.60
C ILE A 4 -8.95 -7.39 -11.41
N GLU A 5 -9.22 -6.89 -12.60
CA GLU A 5 -8.21 -6.22 -13.44
C GLU A 5 -7.59 -5.02 -12.72
N LYS A 6 -8.38 -4.23 -12.00
CA LYS A 6 -7.86 -3.08 -11.22
C LYS A 6 -6.97 -3.52 -10.06
N ILE A 7 -7.36 -4.60 -9.38
CA ILE A 7 -6.57 -5.17 -8.27
C ILE A 7 -5.22 -5.66 -8.79
N GLU A 8 -5.19 -6.39 -9.91
CA GLU A 8 -3.94 -6.91 -10.49
C GLU A 8 -2.98 -5.79 -10.91
N GLU A 9 -3.47 -4.68 -11.47
CA GLU A 9 -2.63 -3.52 -11.79
C GLU A 9 -2.02 -2.88 -10.53
N ALA A 10 -2.80 -2.71 -9.46
CA ALA A 10 -2.29 -2.20 -8.19
C ALA A 10 -1.26 -3.14 -7.56
N VAL A 11 -1.52 -4.45 -7.56
CA VAL A 11 -0.60 -5.49 -7.06
C VAL A 11 0.70 -5.50 -7.86
N SER A 12 0.62 -5.44 -9.19
CA SER A 12 1.79 -5.39 -10.06
C SER A 12 2.65 -4.16 -9.78
N HIS A 13 2.03 -2.99 -9.61
CA HIS A 13 2.74 -1.77 -9.24
C HIS A 13 3.46 -1.92 -7.89
N ILE A 14 2.78 -2.39 -6.85
CA ILE A 14 3.37 -2.58 -5.51
C ILE A 14 4.56 -3.55 -5.56
N ARG A 15 4.40 -4.69 -6.25
CA ARG A 15 5.46 -5.69 -6.43
C ARG A 15 6.65 -5.18 -7.22
N SER A 16 6.46 -4.22 -8.13
CA SER A 16 7.58 -3.59 -8.84
C SER A 16 8.48 -2.74 -7.93
N LYS A 17 7.95 -2.28 -6.79
CA LYS A 17 8.65 -1.43 -5.81
C LYS A 17 9.26 -2.23 -4.65
N SER A 18 8.80 -3.47 -4.42
CA SER A 18 9.26 -4.30 -3.30
C SER A 18 9.11 -5.79 -3.59
N ASN A 19 10.13 -6.56 -3.20
CA ASN A 19 10.09 -8.04 -3.23
C ASN A 19 9.54 -8.64 -1.93
N VAL A 20 9.13 -7.82 -0.97
CA VAL A 20 8.56 -8.29 0.30
C VAL A 20 7.21 -8.98 0.06
N GLN A 21 7.03 -10.17 0.63
CA GLN A 21 5.76 -10.88 0.64
C GLN A 21 5.17 -10.83 2.05
N PRO A 22 4.37 -9.79 2.39
CA PRO A 22 3.83 -9.64 3.72
C PRO A 22 2.85 -10.77 4.04
N GLN A 23 2.99 -11.36 5.23
CA GLN A 23 2.07 -12.40 5.71
C GLN A 23 0.87 -11.81 6.45
N ILE A 24 0.97 -10.55 6.87
CA ILE A 24 -0.02 -9.83 7.67
C ILE A 24 -0.26 -8.47 7.02
N GLY A 25 -1.54 -8.09 6.91
CA GLY A 25 -1.96 -6.74 6.54
C GLY A 25 -2.46 -5.98 7.77
N MET A 26 -2.15 -4.69 7.86
CA MET A 26 -2.58 -3.82 8.95
C MET A 26 -3.12 -2.51 8.38
N ILE A 27 -4.25 -2.03 8.93
CA ILE A 27 -4.83 -0.74 8.60
C ILE A 27 -4.76 0.12 9.84
N LEU A 28 -4.08 1.27 9.76
CA LEU A 28 -3.87 2.18 10.87
C LEU A 28 -4.91 3.30 10.81
N GLY A 29 -5.76 3.36 11.83
CA GLY A 29 -6.72 4.45 12.00
C GLY A 29 -6.09 5.74 12.55
N SER A 30 -6.91 6.75 12.80
CA SER A 30 -6.50 8.04 13.33
C SER A 30 -5.67 7.90 14.62
N GLY A 31 -4.52 8.58 14.68
CA GLY A 31 -3.63 8.57 15.84
C GLY A 31 -2.69 7.36 15.94
N LEU A 32 -2.80 6.36 15.05
CA LEU A 32 -1.96 5.14 15.09
C LEU A 32 -0.79 5.17 14.10
N GLY A 33 -0.60 6.27 13.36
CA GLY A 33 0.41 6.37 12.29
C GLY A 33 1.85 6.09 12.75
N ALA A 34 2.19 6.44 13.99
CA ALA A 34 3.52 6.20 14.57
C ALA A 34 3.93 4.72 14.60
N ILE A 35 2.97 3.78 14.53
CA ILE A 35 3.27 2.35 14.44
C ILE A 35 3.99 2.03 13.13
N ALA A 36 3.62 2.69 12.02
CA ALA A 36 4.27 2.49 10.72
C ALA A 36 5.75 2.90 10.74
N ASP A 37 6.13 3.86 11.60
CA ASP A 37 7.51 4.32 11.73
C ASP A 37 8.43 3.28 12.39
N THR A 38 7.86 2.28 13.07
CA THR A 38 8.62 1.19 13.70
C THR A 38 8.98 0.05 12.74
N ILE A 39 8.48 0.09 11.49
CA ILE A 39 8.78 -0.94 10.48
C ILE A 39 10.23 -0.79 10.01
N GLU A 40 11.03 -1.83 10.26
CA GLU A 40 12.41 -1.91 9.77
C GLU A 40 12.46 -2.20 8.26
N ASN A 41 13.45 -1.62 7.57
CA ASN A 41 13.65 -1.79 6.12
C ASN A 41 12.38 -1.51 5.28
N ALA A 42 11.56 -0.56 5.74
CA ALA A 42 10.28 -0.24 5.13
C ALA A 42 10.42 0.31 3.70
N VAL A 43 9.64 -0.24 2.78
CA VAL A 43 9.36 0.39 1.49
C VAL A 43 8.10 1.23 1.65
N ARG A 44 8.21 2.54 1.40
CA ARG A 44 7.09 3.48 1.43
C ARG A 44 6.59 3.70 0.01
N ILE A 45 5.29 3.56 -0.19
CA ILE A 45 4.61 3.77 -1.48
C ILE A 45 3.45 4.72 -1.21
N ASP A 46 3.49 5.91 -1.82
CA ASP A 46 2.40 6.87 -1.69
C ASP A 46 1.16 6.34 -2.40
N TYR A 47 -0.01 6.54 -1.80
CA TYR A 47 -1.29 6.09 -2.40
C TYR A 47 -1.53 6.69 -3.79
N ALA A 48 -1.01 7.90 -4.04
CA ALA A 48 -1.10 8.56 -5.34
C ALA A 48 -0.31 7.84 -6.46
N GLU A 49 0.69 7.02 -6.11
CA GLU A 49 1.43 6.20 -7.08
C GLU A 49 0.71 4.90 -7.44
N ILE A 50 -0.17 4.40 -6.54
CA ILE A 50 -0.82 3.10 -6.70
C ILE A 50 -2.04 3.26 -7.64
N PRO A 51 -2.07 2.57 -8.79
CA PRO A 51 -3.22 2.61 -9.69
C PRO A 51 -4.52 2.26 -8.98
N HIS A 52 -5.58 3.04 -9.26
CA HIS A 52 -6.94 2.84 -8.73
C HIS A 52 -7.10 3.02 -7.22
N PHE A 53 -6.03 3.36 -6.49
CA PHE A 53 -6.09 3.61 -5.07
C PHE A 53 -6.67 5.01 -4.79
N PRO A 54 -7.49 5.16 -3.74
CA PRO A 54 -8.04 6.46 -3.38
C PRO A 54 -6.94 7.37 -2.82
N THR A 55 -6.97 8.64 -3.20
CA THR A 55 -6.11 9.66 -2.61
C THR A 55 -6.68 10.04 -1.24
N SER A 56 -5.90 9.90 -0.16
CA SER A 56 -6.32 10.43 1.14
C SER A 56 -6.30 11.96 1.06
N THR A 57 -7.44 12.61 1.33
CA THR A 57 -7.55 14.07 1.38
C THR A 57 -7.32 14.64 2.78
N VAL A 58 -6.94 13.79 3.74
CA VAL A 58 -6.72 14.09 5.16
C VAL A 58 -5.45 13.43 5.68
#